data_AF-A0A8J2ZUC0-F1
#
_entry.id   AF-A0A8J2ZUC0-F1
#
_cell.length_a   1.000
_cell.length_b   1.000
_cell.length_c   1.000
_cell.angle_alpha   90.00
_cell.angle_beta   90.00
_cell.angle_gamma   90.00
#
_symmetry.space_group_name_H-M   'P 1'
#
loop_
_entity.id
_entity.type
_entity.pdbx_description
1 polymer ?
#
loop_
_entity_poly.entity_id
_entity_poly.type
_entity_poly.pdbx_seq_one_letter_code
_entity_poly.pdbx_strand_id
1 'polypeptide(L)' 'MMGLFNALSNWKAERDEKHRSEMETLGLCPDCNGRGFTPSFGFEYSAPFDCPGCDGTGLYSSWQENTQE' A
#
# COMPACT_ATOMS: atom_id res chain seq x y z
N MET A 1 5.25 -25.65 -19.97
CA MET A 1 4.41 -25.19 -18.84
C MET A 1 4.58 -23.68 -18.60
N MET A 2 4.33 -22.84 -19.60
CA MET A 2 4.35 -21.37 -19.47
C MET A 2 2.99 -20.82 -19.89
N GLY A 3 1.99 -20.90 -19.01
CA GLY A 3 0.63 -20.45 -19.36
C GLY A 3 -0.19 -20.09 -18.13
N LEU A 4 -0.22 -20.98 -17.14
CA LEU A 4 -0.95 -20.72 -15.89
C LEU A 4 -0.23 -19.75 -14.96
N PHE A 5 1.09 -19.92 -14.77
CA PHE A 5 1.87 -19.05 -13.88
C PHE A 5 1.93 -17.60 -14.35
N ASN A 6 2.01 -17.37 -15.68
CA ASN A 6 1.97 -16.02 -16.27
C ASN A 6 0.59 -15.35 -16.14
N ALA A 7 -0.50 -16.09 -16.32
CA ALA A 7 -1.85 -15.54 -16.17
C ALA A 7 -2.13 -15.12 -14.71
N LEU A 8 -1.66 -15.91 -13.74
CA LEU A 8 -1.80 -15.60 -12.32
C LEU A 8 -0.96 -14.39 -11.88
N SER A 9 0.28 -14.26 -12.38
CA SER A 9 1.11 -13.08 -12.10
C SER A 9 0.53 -11.81 -12.72
N ASN A 10 -0.03 -11.89 -13.94
CA ASN A 10 -0.64 -10.73 -14.59
C ASN A 10 -1.87 -10.23 -13.82
N TRP A 11 -2.74 -11.14 -13.38
CA TRP A 11 -3.90 -10.78 -12.57
C TRP A 11 -3.54 -10.14 -11.23
N LYS A 12 -2.45 -10.59 -10.58
CA LYS A 12 -1.97 -9.95 -9.35
C LYS A 12 -1.47 -8.53 -9.63
N ALA A 13 -0.67 -8.35 -10.69
CA ALA A 13 -0.15 -7.04 -11.06
C ALA A 13 -1.27 -6.05 -11.41
N GLU A 14 -2.27 -6.48 -12.20
CA GLU A 14 -3.44 -5.66 -12.55
C GLU A 14 -4.24 -5.24 -11.31
N ARG A 15 -4.43 -6.13 -10.34
CA ARG A 15 -5.12 -5.77 -9.09
C ARG A 15 -4.33 -4.77 -8.25
N ASP A 16 -3.02 -4.97 -8.14
CA ASP A 16 -2.15 -4.08 -7.38
C ASP A 16 -2.10 -2.68 -8.03
N GLU A 17 -2.06 -2.61 -9.37
CA GLU A 17 -2.12 -1.35 -10.13
C GLU A 17 -3.47 -0.65 -10.00
N LYS A 18 -4.57 -1.40 -10.12
CA LYS A 18 -5.92 -0.86 -9.92
C LYS A 18 -6.08 -0.25 -8.52
N HIS A 19 -5.64 -0.97 -7.49
CA HIS A 19 -5.66 -0.47 -6.10
C HIS A 19 -4.86 0.81 -5.97
N ARG A 20 -3.63 0.86 -6.51
CA ARG A 20 -2.83 2.09 -6.49
C ARG A 20 -3.53 3.26 -7.18
N SER A 21 -4.11 3.05 -8.36
CA SER A 21 -4.82 4.10 -9.10
C SER A 21 -6.07 4.60 -8.38
N GLU A 22 -6.82 3.71 -7.72
CA GLU A 22 -7.96 4.10 -6.87
C GLU A 22 -7.49 4.95 -5.69
N MET A 23 -6.41 4.55 -5.03
CA MET A 23 -5.83 5.25 -3.90
C MET A 23 -5.21 6.60 -4.28
N GLU A 24 -4.59 6.69 -5.45
CA GLU A 24 -4.13 7.94 -6.07
C GLU A 24 -5.28 8.91 -6.29
N THR A 25 -6.39 8.42 -6.86
CA THR A 25 -7.60 9.23 -7.10
C THR A 25 -8.19 9.77 -5.79
N LEU A 26 -8.10 8.99 -4.70
CA LEU A 26 -8.53 9.40 -3.37
C LEU A 26 -7.50 10.26 -2.63
N GLY A 27 -6.27 10.39 -3.16
CA GLY A 27 -5.16 11.08 -2.51
C GLY A 27 -4.62 10.38 -1.26
N LEU A 28 -4.89 9.08 -1.11
CA LEU A 28 -4.59 8.29 0.09
C LEU A 28 -3.43 7.32 -0.15
N CYS A 29 -2.61 7.09 0.87
CA CYS A 29 -1.51 6.12 0.80
C CYS A 29 -2.06 4.69 0.58
N PRO A 30 -1.62 3.97 -0.47
CA PRO A 30 -2.11 2.65 -0.81
C PRO A 30 -1.73 1.57 0.21
N ASP A 31 -0.64 1.76 0.96
CA ASP A 31 -0.13 0.77 1.92
C ASP A 31 -0.94 0.76 3.22
N CYS A 32 -1.24 1.94 3.78
CA CYS A 32 -2.06 2.05 5.00
C CYS A 32 -3.53 2.38 4.71
N ASN A 33 -3.93 2.49 3.44
CA ASN A 33 -5.27 2.95 3.03
C ASN A 33 -5.64 4.31 3.65
N GLY A 34 -4.70 5.26 3.66
CA GLY A 34 -4.94 6.58 4.23
C GLY A 34 -4.84 6.70 5.75
N ARG A 35 -4.58 5.61 6.48
CA ARG A 35 -4.55 5.64 7.95
C ARG A 35 -3.35 6.36 8.56
N GLY A 36 -2.24 6.49 7.82
CA GLY A 36 -0.98 7.03 8.34
C GLY A 36 -0.22 6.04 9.23
N PHE A 37 -0.88 5.07 9.86
CA PHE A 37 -0.23 4.03 10.67
C PHE A 37 -0.69 2.63 10.27
N THR A 38 0.10 1.62 10.65
CA THR A 38 -0.27 0.22 10.54
C THR A 38 -0.86 -0.27 11.86
N PRO A 39 -2.09 -0.84 11.88
CA PRO A 39 -2.63 -1.41 13.09
C PRO A 39 -1.79 -2.63 13.49
N SER A 40 -1.22 -2.61 14.69
CA SER A 40 -0.58 -3.80 15.24
C SER A 40 -1.65 -4.81 15.63
N PHE A 41 -1.62 -5.99 15.01
CA PHE A 41 -2.50 -7.13 15.34
C PHE A 41 -1.92 -7.99 16.49
N GLY A 42 -1.09 -7.40 17.35
CA GLY A 42 -0.45 -8.07 18.49
C GLY A 42 -0.93 -7.54 19.83
N PHE A 43 -1.16 -8.47 20.77
CA PHE A 43 -1.69 -8.26 22.12
C PHE A 43 -1.25 -6.95 22.81
N GLU A 44 -2.25 -6.13 23.14
CA GLU A 44 -2.37 -5.10 24.21
C GLU A 44 -1.37 -3.93 24.30
N TYR A 45 -0.14 -3.97 23.77
CA TYR A 45 0.86 -2.90 24.02
C TYR A 45 1.82 -2.57 22.87
N SER A 46 1.41 -2.74 21.62
CA SER A 46 2.20 -2.20 20.50
C SER A 46 1.77 -0.77 20.20
N ALA A 47 2.69 0.19 20.34
CA ALA A 47 2.46 1.53 19.83
C ALA A 47 2.12 1.46 18.34
N PRO A 48 1.13 2.22 17.85
CA PRO A 48 0.86 2.30 16.42
C PRO A 48 2.16 2.71 15.70
N PHE A 49 2.60 1.90 14.74
CA PHE A 49 3.77 2.19 13.94
C PHE A 49 3.33 2.99 12.73
N ASP A 50 4.00 4.12 12.50
CA ASP A 50 3.77 4.95 11.32
C ASP A 50 3.94 4.12 10.05
N CYS A 51 3.07 4.32 9.08
CA CYS A 51 3.15 3.61 7.82
C CYS A 51 4.45 4.01 7.12
N PRO A 52 5.40 3.07 6.90
CA PRO A 52 6.69 3.39 6.31
C PRO A 52 6.54 3.83 4.86
N GLY A 53 5.45 3.42 4.21
CA GLY A 53 5.15 3.84 2.86
C GLY A 53 4.78 5.31 2.74
N CYS A 54 4.37 6.00 3.82
CA CYS A 54 3.99 7.42 3.73
C CYS A 54 4.46 8.25 4.94
N ASP A 55 5.40 7.73 5.70
CA ASP A 55 5.96 8.31 6.94
C ASP A 55 4.90 8.90 7.88
N GLY A 56 3.84 8.15 8.17
CA GLY A 56 2.82 8.62 9.12
C GLY A 56 1.74 9.52 8.52
N THR A 57 1.93 10.05 7.31
CA THR A 57 1.04 11.09 6.76
C THR A 57 -0.29 10.55 6.25
N GLY A 58 -0.30 9.31 5.74
CA GLY A 58 -1.47 8.71 5.08
C GLY A 58 -1.75 9.26 3.68
N LEU A 59 -0.92 10.15 3.12
CA LEU A 59 -1.16 10.75 1.82
C LEU A 59 -0.50 9.98 0.68
N TYR A 60 -1.14 9.99 -0.49
CA TYR A 60 -0.57 9.39 -1.70
C TYR A 60 0.70 10.12 -2.15
N SER A 61 0.75 11.46 -2.05
CA SER A 61 1.92 12.25 -2.44
C SER A 61 3.17 11.86 -1.63
N SER A 62 3.03 11.74 -0.31
CA SER A 62 4.12 11.29 0.56
C SER A 62 4.54 9.85 0.24
N TRP A 63 3.59 9.01 -0.18
CA TRP A 63 3.89 7.65 -0.62
C TRP A 63 4.66 7.60 -1.94
N GLN A 64 4.29 8.45 -2.89
CA GLN A 64 4.98 8.58 -4.16
C GLN A 64 6.40 9.14 -4.00
N GLU A 65 6.60 10.07 -3.06
CA GLU A 65 7.93 10.59 -2.72
C GLU A 65 8.81 9.48 -2.13
N ASN A 66 8.30 8.72 -1.16
CA ASN A 66 9.03 7.62 -0.52
C ASN A 66 9.35 6.44 -1.46
N THR A 67 8.50 6.16 -2.45
CA THR A 67 8.68 5.02 -3.35
C THR A 67 9.66 5.30 -4.51
N GLN A 68 10.01 6.57 -4.73
CA GLN A 68 10.92 6.99 -5.80
C GLN A 68 12.38 7.19 -5.36
N GLU A 69 12.69 6.91 -4.08
CA GLU A 69 14.05 6.96 -3.53
C GLU A 69 14.79 5.61 -3.64
#